data_AF-A0A2D8Z8B2-F1
#
_entry.id   AF-A0A2D8Z8B2-F1
#
_cell.length_a   1.000
_cell.length_b   1.000
_cell.length_c   1.000
_cell.angle_alpha   90.00
_cell.angle_beta   90.00
_cell.angle_gamma   90.00
#
_symmetry.space_group_name_H-M   'P 1'
#
loop_
_entity.id
_entity.type
_entity.pdbx_description
1 polymer ?
#
loop_
_entity_poly.entity_id
_entity_poly.type
_entity_poly.pdbx_seq_one_letter_code
_entity_poly.pdbx_strand_id
1 'polypeptide(L)'
;MVWSEVFVKSTEVLQTGAVIELLAKVELDSRTETKRLTAEKITPINKSTVDSNVHVEESYAGNSTVDHNDSLRNKNRKSDINVYLKNGVHDSSDLHKIRDILMAHPGENVVRIQYTTSDGSKVWLKAGPRYLVNDCENLRTELSNWMR
;
A
#
# COMPACT_ATOMS: atom_id res chain seq x y z
N MET A 1 18.19 8.14 14.73
CA MET A 1 18.92 9.40 14.51
C MET A 1 18.57 9.93 13.14
N VAL A 2 18.41 11.24 12.99
CA VAL A 2 18.16 11.90 11.71
C VAL A 2 19.32 12.87 11.50
N TRP A 3 19.98 12.79 10.34
CA TRP A 3 21.03 13.76 10.00
C TRP A 3 20.42 15.13 9.65
N SER A 4 21.21 16.20 9.77
CA SER A 4 20.76 17.58 9.54
C SER A 4 20.07 17.77 8.18
N GLU A 5 20.63 17.19 7.12
CA GLU A 5 20.07 17.29 5.76
C GLU A 5 18.68 16.66 5.63
N VAL A 6 18.47 15.52 6.26
CA VAL A 6 17.17 14.81 6.26
C VAL A 6 16.19 15.55 7.17
N PHE A 7 16.68 16.07 8.29
CA PHE A 7 15.86 16.83 9.24
C PHE A 7 15.28 18.10 8.61
N VAL A 8 16.10 18.92 7.94
CA VAL A 8 15.65 20.16 7.29
C VAL A 8 14.58 19.88 6.22
N LYS A 9 14.73 18.81 5.45
CA LYS A 9 13.78 18.42 4.40
C LYS A 9 12.46 17.85 4.94
N SER A 10 12.43 17.43 6.20
CA SER A 10 11.32 16.68 6.78
C SER A 10 10.77 17.32 8.06
N THR A 11 11.16 18.57 8.38
CA THR A 11 10.77 19.27 9.60
C THR A 11 9.24 19.38 9.73
N GLU A 12 8.54 19.62 8.62
CA GLU A 12 7.08 19.75 8.59
C GLU A 12 6.35 18.46 8.97
N VAL A 13 6.94 17.29 8.69
CA VAL A 13 6.32 15.97 8.95
C VAL A 13 6.83 15.32 10.23
N LEU A 14 7.88 15.88 10.85
CA LEU A 14 8.45 15.44 12.12
C LEU A 14 7.73 16.07 13.32
N GLN A 15 6.40 16.02 13.30
CA GLN A 15 5.54 16.54 14.36
C GLN A 15 4.89 15.40 15.15
N THR A 16 4.67 15.61 16.44
CA THR A 16 3.96 14.64 17.28
C THR A 16 2.58 14.35 16.68
N GLY A 17 2.29 13.06 16.45
CA GLY A 17 1.03 12.61 15.85
C GLY A 17 1.04 12.46 14.33
N ALA A 18 2.07 12.95 13.64
CA ALA A 18 2.23 12.71 12.21
C ALA A 18 2.57 11.24 11.93
N VAL A 19 1.95 10.67 10.88
CA VAL A 19 2.23 9.30 10.42
C VAL A 19 3.14 9.37 9.21
N ILE A 20 4.31 8.76 9.32
CA ILE A 20 5.38 8.82 8.32
C ILE A 20 5.84 7.43 7.90
N GLU A 21 6.32 7.35 6.67
CA GLU A 21 7.12 6.25 6.16
C GLU A 21 8.59 6.63 6.35
N LEU A 22 9.37 5.68 6.87
CA LEU A 22 10.77 5.88 7.22
C LEU A 22 11.63 4.86 6.48
N LEU A 23 12.53 5.34 5.64
CA LEU A 23 13.67 4.56 5.15
C LEU A 23 14.86 4.83 6.07
N ALA A 24 15.44 3.78 6.64
CA ALA A 24 16.54 3.92 7.59
C ALA A 24 17.57 2.80 7.44
N LYS A 25 18.83 3.15 7.68
CA LYS A 25 19.90 2.19 7.91
C LYS A 25 19.80 1.64 9.33
N VAL A 26 19.86 0.31 9.44
CA VAL A 26 19.84 -0.40 10.73
C VAL A 26 21.25 -0.87 11.05
N GLU A 27 21.78 -0.46 12.20
CA GLU A 27 23.09 -0.88 12.69
C GLU A 27 22.97 -1.45 14.10
N LEU A 28 23.85 -2.39 14.44
CA LEU A 28 24.03 -2.84 15.83
C LEU A 28 25.25 -2.12 16.40
N ASP A 29 25.05 -1.32 17.44
CA ASP A 29 26.16 -0.67 18.14
C ASP A 29 27.01 -1.73 18.83
N SER A 30 28.28 -1.87 18.43
CA SER A 30 29.19 -2.89 18.96
C SER A 30 29.56 -2.67 20.43
N ARG A 31 29.37 -1.47 20.97
CA ARG A 31 29.67 -1.15 22.37
C ARG A 31 28.50 -1.47 23.31
N THR A 32 27.28 -1.29 22.85
CA THR A 32 26.07 -1.37 23.70
C THR A 32 25.06 -2.41 23.24
N GLU A 33 25.37 -3.16 22.17
CA GLU A 33 24.46 -4.10 21.48
C GLU A 33 23.08 -3.50 21.17
N THR A 34 23.03 -2.17 21.07
CA THR A 34 21.77 -1.45 20.87
C THR A 34 21.51 -1.30 19.38
N LYS A 35 20.31 -1.64 18.93
CA LYS A 35 19.89 -1.41 17.55
C LYS A 35 19.73 0.09 17.32
N ARG A 36 20.51 0.65 16.40
CA ARG A 36 20.46 2.05 16.00
C ARG A 36 19.83 2.16 14.61
N LEU A 37 18.80 2.99 14.52
CA LEU A 37 18.16 3.38 13.26
C LEU A 37 18.63 4.76 12.85
N THR A 38 19.15 4.91 11.64
CA THR A 38 19.56 6.19 11.07
C THR A 38 18.71 6.49 9.84
N ALA A 39 17.91 7.55 9.90
CA ALA A 39 16.97 7.93 8.84
C ALA A 39 17.72 8.41 7.59
N GLU A 40 17.39 7.82 6.44
CA GLU A 40 17.86 8.23 5.12
C GLU A 40 16.79 9.05 4.40
N LYS A 41 15.50 8.70 4.57
CA LYS A 41 14.37 9.41 3.97
C LYS A 41 13.13 9.32 4.85
N ILE A 42 12.40 10.42 4.92
CA ILE A 42 11.13 10.52 5.66
C ILE A 42 10.07 11.08 4.72
N THR A 43 8.95 10.38 4.59
CA THR A 43 7.82 10.75 3.73
C THR A 43 6.51 10.70 4.52
N PRO A 44 5.59 11.65 4.34
CA PRO A 44 4.27 11.56 4.97
C PRO A 44 3.48 10.39 4.38
N ILE A 45 2.79 9.64 5.23
CA ILE A 45 1.82 8.63 4.79
C ILE A 45 0.47 9.32 4.67
N ASN A 46 -0.01 9.50 3.43
CA ASN A 46 -1.41 9.80 3.22
C ASN A 46 -2.21 8.58 3.62
N LYS A 47 -2.91 8.66 4.75
CA LYS A 47 -3.93 7.68 5.12
C LYS A 47 -5.00 7.72 4.03
N SER A 48 -4.95 6.78 3.10
CA SER A 48 -6.10 6.49 2.24
C SER A 48 -7.15 5.81 3.10
N THR A 49 -7.87 6.59 3.91
CA THR A 49 -9.11 6.15 4.53
C THR A 49 -10.16 6.03 3.44
N VAL A 50 -10.57 4.79 3.19
CA VAL A 50 -11.88 4.52 2.58
C VAL A 50 -12.93 5.13 3.53
N ASP A 51 -13.70 6.05 2.95
CA ASP A 51 -15.00 6.59 3.35
C ASP A 51 -15.20 7.22 4.74
N SER A 52 -15.24 8.55 4.73
CA SER A 52 -16.34 9.31 5.34
C SER A 52 -16.47 10.66 4.61
N ASN A 53 -17.37 10.69 3.62
CA ASN A 53 -17.98 11.91 3.13
C ASN A 53 -18.75 12.57 4.30
N VAL A 54 -18.28 13.71 4.80
CA VAL A 54 -19.16 14.71 5.42
C VAL A 54 -18.90 16.02 4.70
N HIS A 55 -19.79 16.31 3.77
CA HIS A 55 -19.96 17.60 3.13
C HIS A 55 -20.59 18.54 4.17
N VAL A 56 -19.84 19.52 4.68
CA VAL A 56 -20.45 20.69 5.33
C VAL A 56 -20.28 21.83 4.35
N GLU A 57 -21.38 22.17 3.69
CA GLU A 57 -21.54 23.40 2.94
C GLU A 57 -21.51 24.57 3.93
N GLU A 58 -20.52 25.46 3.79
CA GLU A 58 -20.67 26.81 4.29
C GLU A 58 -20.07 27.79 3.29
N SER A 59 -20.95 28.62 2.76
CA SER A 59 -20.82 29.48 1.61
C SER A 59 -20.27 30.85 2.00
N TYR A 60 -19.23 31.34 1.31
CA TYR A 60 -19.00 32.77 1.11
C TYR A 60 -18.45 33.03 -0.30
N ALA A 61 -18.97 34.11 -0.90
CA ALA A 61 -18.92 34.45 -2.30
C ALA A 61 -17.53 34.81 -2.85
N GLY A 62 -17.28 34.43 -4.10
CA GLY A 62 -16.14 34.89 -4.89
C GLY A 62 -16.21 34.35 -6.32
N ASN A 63 -16.78 35.14 -7.22
CA ASN A 63 -16.77 34.87 -8.67
C ASN A 63 -15.33 34.72 -9.19
N SER A 64 -15.07 33.76 -10.08
CA SER A 64 -14.44 34.03 -11.38
C SER A 64 -14.35 32.79 -12.28
N THR A 65 -15.05 32.90 -13.41
CA THR A 65 -14.70 32.50 -14.79
C THR A 65 -13.66 31.38 -15.04
N VAL A 66 -14.17 30.34 -15.72
CA VAL A 66 -13.59 29.65 -16.89
C VAL A 66 -12.18 29.07 -16.71
N ASP A 67 -12.08 27.74 -16.62
CA ASP A 67 -11.39 27.01 -17.69
C ASP A 67 -11.81 25.53 -17.77
N HIS A 68 -11.93 25.06 -19.01
CA HIS A 68 -12.26 23.69 -19.39
C HIS A 68 -11.01 22.80 -19.36
N ASN A 69 -11.20 21.56 -18.90
CA ASN A 69 -10.35 20.37 -19.00
C ASN A 69 -9.55 19.97 -17.75
N ASP A 70 -10.14 19.09 -16.93
CA ASP A 70 -9.34 18.04 -16.26
C ASP A 70 -10.08 16.68 -16.16
N SER A 71 -10.92 16.36 -17.15
CA SER A 71 -11.69 15.09 -17.16
C SER A 71 -10.92 13.90 -17.79
N LEU A 72 -9.58 13.96 -17.89
CA LEU A 72 -8.79 12.92 -18.56
C LEU A 72 -7.52 12.46 -17.82
N ARG A 73 -7.34 12.83 -16.55
CA ARG A 73 -6.13 12.42 -15.80
C ARG A 73 -6.33 11.22 -14.85
N ASN A 74 -7.50 10.57 -14.85
CA ASN A 74 -7.79 9.44 -13.94
C ASN A 74 -7.83 8.06 -14.62
N LYS A 75 -7.03 7.84 -15.67
CA LYS A 75 -6.74 6.48 -16.16
C LYS A 75 -5.41 6.01 -15.57
N ASN A 76 -5.44 4.85 -14.90
CA ASN A 76 -4.31 4.06 -14.41
C ASN A 76 -3.60 4.50 -13.12
N ARG A 77 -4.34 4.61 -12.01
CA ARG A 77 -3.78 4.15 -10.73
C ARG A 77 -3.74 2.61 -10.81
N LYS A 78 -2.61 2.04 -11.22
CA LYS A 78 -2.40 0.57 -11.18
C LYS A 78 -2.50 0.11 -9.72
N SER A 79 -3.68 -0.33 -9.31
CA SER A 79 -3.93 -0.91 -7.99
C SER A 79 -3.33 -2.30 -7.96
N ASP A 80 -2.41 -2.55 -7.03
CA ASP A 80 -1.92 -3.90 -6.81
C ASP A 80 -3.00 -4.72 -6.09
N ILE A 81 -3.23 -5.95 -6.53
CA ILE A 81 -4.13 -6.89 -5.85
C ILE A 81 -3.31 -7.66 -4.81
N ASN A 82 -3.67 -7.50 -3.54
CA ASN A 82 -3.00 -8.18 -2.44
C ASN A 82 -3.84 -9.36 -1.95
N VAL A 83 -3.23 -10.54 -1.91
CA VAL A 83 -3.82 -11.80 -1.44
C VAL A 83 -3.08 -12.25 -0.18
N TYR A 84 -3.81 -12.70 0.83
CA TYR A 84 -3.27 -13.10 2.13
C TYR A 84 -3.44 -14.59 2.35
N LEU A 85 -2.33 -15.26 2.66
CA LEU A 85 -2.28 -16.67 3.00
C LEU A 85 -1.58 -16.85 4.35
N LYS A 86 -1.96 -17.90 5.07
CA LYS A 86 -1.51 -18.19 6.42
C LYS A 86 -1.29 -19.68 6.57
N ASN A 87 -0.14 -20.04 7.14
CA ASN A 87 0.18 -21.40 7.48
C ASN A 87 -0.89 -22.03 8.38
N GLY A 88 -1.31 -23.26 8.06
CA GLY A 88 -2.30 -24.02 8.82
C GLY A 88 -3.75 -23.58 8.61
N VAL A 89 -4.01 -22.50 7.87
CA VAL A 89 -5.36 -22.10 7.44
C VAL A 89 -5.54 -22.38 5.95
N HIS A 90 -4.53 -22.01 5.17
CA HIS A 90 -4.55 -22.16 3.73
C HIS A 90 -3.55 -23.20 3.27
N ASP A 91 -3.93 -23.96 2.24
CA ASP A 91 -3.16 -25.07 1.70
C ASP A 91 -2.89 -24.90 0.19
N SER A 92 -2.39 -25.96 -0.44
CA SER A 92 -2.18 -25.98 -1.89
C SER A 92 -3.49 -25.85 -2.67
N SER A 93 -4.60 -26.36 -2.15
CA SER A 93 -5.91 -26.28 -2.82
C SER A 93 -6.36 -24.83 -3.00
N ASP A 94 -6.16 -23.99 -1.98
CA ASP A 94 -6.42 -22.55 -2.07
C ASP A 94 -5.55 -21.86 -3.12
N LEU A 95 -4.26 -22.22 -3.21
CA LEU A 95 -3.37 -21.69 -4.25
C LEU A 95 -3.84 -22.06 -5.67
N HIS A 96 -4.38 -23.25 -5.87
CA HIS A 96 -4.95 -23.65 -7.17
C HIS A 96 -6.21 -22.84 -7.48
N LYS A 97 -7.11 -22.65 -6.51
CA LYS A 97 -8.31 -21.81 -6.69
C LYS A 97 -7.95 -20.37 -7.04
N ILE A 98 -7.04 -19.77 -6.28
CA ILE A 98 -6.54 -18.41 -6.55
C ILE A 98 -5.97 -18.36 -7.97
N ARG A 99 -5.11 -19.32 -8.34
CA ARG A 99 -4.54 -19.39 -9.69
C ARG A 99 -5.62 -19.40 -10.76
N ASP A 100 -6.65 -20.22 -10.62
CA ASP A 100 -7.71 -20.36 -11.61
C ASP A 100 -8.53 -19.06 -11.74
N ILE A 101 -8.87 -18.43 -10.61
CA ILE A 101 -9.54 -17.12 -10.56
C ILE A 101 -8.70 -16.04 -11.28
N LEU A 102 -7.39 -15.99 -11.00
CA LEU A 102 -6.49 -15.01 -11.64
C LEU A 102 -6.38 -15.25 -13.15
N MET A 103 -6.34 -16.51 -13.60
CA MET A 103 -6.29 -16.85 -15.02
C MET A 103 -7.59 -16.50 -15.76
N ALA A 104 -8.73 -16.52 -15.08
CA ALA A 104 -10.02 -16.14 -15.65
C ALA A 104 -10.18 -14.61 -15.86
N HIS A 105 -9.36 -13.80 -15.21
CA HIS A 105 -9.48 -12.33 -15.21
C HIS A 105 -8.19 -11.62 -15.66
N PRO A 106 -7.68 -11.85 -16.87
CA PRO A 106 -6.42 -11.25 -17.32
C PRO A 106 -6.49 -9.72 -17.44
N GLY A 107 -5.39 -9.04 -17.12
CA GLY A 107 -5.29 -7.58 -17.22
C GLY A 107 -3.89 -7.03 -16.97
N GLU A 108 -3.78 -5.84 -16.35
CA GLU A 108 -2.52 -5.12 -16.17
C GLU A 108 -2.06 -4.97 -14.71
N ASN A 109 -2.92 -5.31 -13.75
CA ASN A 109 -2.67 -5.13 -12.33
C ASN A 109 -1.80 -6.26 -11.78
N VAL A 110 -0.80 -5.90 -10.98
CA VAL A 110 0.10 -6.87 -10.35
C VAL A 110 -0.57 -7.51 -9.15
N VAL A 111 -0.45 -8.83 -9.04
CA VAL A 111 -0.86 -9.57 -7.85
C VAL A 111 0.33 -9.77 -6.92
N ARG A 112 0.17 -9.46 -5.64
CA ARG A 112 1.12 -9.79 -4.57
C ARG A 112 0.48 -10.74 -3.57
N ILE A 113 1.24 -11.73 -3.14
CA ILE A 113 0.81 -12.72 -2.16
C ILE A 113 1.62 -12.49 -0.88
N GLN A 114 0.95 -12.18 0.23
CA GLN A 114 1.54 -12.22 1.56
C GLN A 114 1.30 -13.60 2.16
N TYR A 115 2.37 -14.32 2.48
CA TYR A 115 2.30 -15.57 3.22
C TYR A 115 2.79 -15.37 4.66
N THR A 116 1.98 -15.78 5.63
CA THR A 116 2.35 -15.79 7.06
C THR A 116 2.79 -17.20 7.45
N THR A 117 4.06 -17.33 7.84
CA THR A 117 4.68 -18.59 8.30
C THR A 117 4.23 -18.97 9.72
N SER A 118 4.59 -20.17 10.17
CA SER A 118 4.22 -20.69 11.52
C SER A 118 4.79 -19.87 12.67
N ASP A 119 5.94 -19.24 12.48
CA ASP A 119 6.60 -18.35 13.44
C ASP A 119 6.01 -16.92 13.46
N GLY A 120 4.99 -16.65 12.63
CA GLY A 120 4.36 -15.34 12.49
C GLY A 120 5.10 -14.37 11.57
N SER A 121 6.24 -14.77 11.01
CA SER A 121 6.93 -13.99 9.97
C SER A 121 6.08 -13.86 8.71
N LYS A 122 6.28 -12.78 7.96
CA LYS A 122 5.50 -12.48 6.75
C LYS A 122 6.44 -12.32 5.57
N VAL A 123 6.13 -13.02 4.49
CA VAL A 123 6.86 -12.94 3.23
C VAL A 123 5.93 -12.45 2.14
N TRP A 124 6.42 -11.52 1.33
CA TRP A 124 5.72 -11.03 0.14
C TRP A 124 6.30 -11.66 -1.12
N LEU A 125 5.43 -12.23 -1.94
CA LEU A 125 5.76 -12.74 -3.26
C LEU A 125 5.05 -11.89 -4.32
N LYS A 126 5.81 -11.41 -5.31
CA LYS A 126 5.23 -10.80 -6.51
C LYS A 126 4.87 -11.90 -7.50
N ALA A 127 3.61 -11.98 -7.90
CA ALA A 127 3.20 -12.92 -8.93
C ALA A 127 3.84 -12.57 -10.27
N GLY A 128 4.20 -13.59 -11.04
CA GLY A 128 4.80 -13.42 -12.37
C GLY A 128 3.83 -12.76 -13.37
N PRO A 129 4.34 -12.29 -14.53
CA PRO A 129 3.55 -11.54 -15.51
C PRO A 129 2.36 -12.32 -16.09
N ARG A 130 2.36 -13.66 -16.00
CA ARG A 130 1.24 -14.51 -16.40
C ARG A 130 0.01 -14.42 -15.48
N TYR A 131 0.14 -13.74 -14.34
CA TYR A 131 -0.93 -13.54 -13.35
C TYR A 131 -1.27 -12.06 -13.18
N LEU A 132 -1.04 -11.26 -14.22
CA LEU A 132 -1.57 -9.91 -14.26
C LEU A 132 -3.07 -9.98 -14.49
N VAL A 133 -3.81 -9.21 -13.69
CA VAL A 133 -5.27 -9.29 -13.67
C VAL A 133 -5.91 -7.94 -13.92
N ASN A 134 -7.17 -7.95 -14.34
CA ASN A 134 -7.98 -6.74 -14.40
C ASN A 134 -8.70 -6.56 -13.07
N ASP A 135 -8.49 -5.43 -12.39
CA ASP A 135 -9.15 -5.13 -11.12
C ASP A 135 -10.64 -4.80 -11.34
N CYS A 136 -11.48 -5.84 -11.34
CA CYS A 136 -12.93 -5.73 -11.45
C CYS A 136 -13.65 -6.30 -10.22
N GLU A 137 -14.90 -5.89 -10.02
CA GLU A 137 -15.72 -6.31 -8.89
C GLU A 137 -15.91 -7.84 -8.83
N ASN A 138 -16.05 -8.49 -9.99
CA ASN A 138 -16.18 -9.94 -10.07
C ASN A 138 -14.94 -10.67 -9.51
N LEU A 139 -13.75 -10.23 -9.93
CA LEU A 139 -12.48 -10.75 -9.42
C LEU A 139 -12.36 -10.57 -7.91
N ARG A 140 -12.70 -9.37 -7.40
CA ARG A 140 -12.65 -9.08 -5.96
C ARG A 140 -13.63 -9.94 -5.16
N THR A 141 -14.80 -10.20 -5.73
CA THR A 141 -15.81 -11.07 -5.10
C THR A 141 -15.31 -12.51 -5.02
N GLU A 142 -14.72 -13.05 -6.09
CA GLU A 142 -14.17 -14.41 -6.11
C GLU A 142 -12.95 -14.55 -5.18
N LEU A 143 -12.10 -13.52 -5.09
CA LEU A 143 -10.92 -13.50 -4.21
C LEU A 143 -11.23 -13.10 -2.76
N SER A 144 -12.47 -12.76 -2.43
CA SER A 144 -12.86 -12.19 -1.13
C SER A 144 -12.38 -13.01 0.07
N ASN A 145 -12.32 -14.34 -0.04
CA ASN A 145 -11.84 -15.23 1.02
C ASN A 145 -10.36 -15.04 1.38
N TRP A 146 -9.57 -14.44 0.48
CA TRP A 146 -8.13 -14.21 0.66
C TRP A 146 -7.76 -12.72 0.58
N MET A 147 -8.74 -11.84 0.42
CA MET A 147 -8.57 -10.39 0.52
C MET A 147 -8.99 -9.94 1.93
N ARG A 148 -8.34 -8.90 2.45
CA ARG A 148 -8.56 -8.41 3.81
C ARG A 148 -9.17 -7.03 3.79
#